data_AF-A0A7J7Y5L0-F1
#
_entry.id   AF-A0A7J7Y5L0-F1
#
_cell.length_a   1.000
_cell.length_b   1.000
_cell.length_c   1.000
_cell.angle_alpha   90.00
_cell.angle_beta   90.00
_cell.angle_gamma   90.00
#
_symmetry.space_group_name_H-M   'P 1'
#
loop_
_entity.id
_entity.type
_entity.pdbx_description
1 polymer ?
#
loop_
_entity_poly.entity_id
_entity_poly.type
_entity_poly.pdbx_seq_one_letter_code
_entity_poly.pdbx_strand_id
1 'polypeptide(L)'
;MSSLEISSSCFNQETKLPLSPPLVEGSAFEPLEKDVNEVEEKPKDIIKFTAEKLSVDEVSQLVTSPLCGAISLFVGTTRNNFEGKKVISLEYEALVPVSEASIIIAVSSAHRAASLEAVSYAIDTLKAKVPIWKKEMYEESSSSWKRNKECFWATSD
;
A
#
# COMPACT_ATOMS: atom_id res chain seq x y z
N MET A 1 -11.18 23.54 14.55
CA MET A 1 -11.26 24.23 13.24
C MET A 1 -9.95 23.92 12.53
N SER A 2 -9.86 23.16 11.44
CA SER A 2 -10.78 22.85 10.34
C SER A 2 -10.63 21.38 9.92
N SER A 3 -11.75 20.69 9.75
CA SER A 3 -11.82 19.37 9.10
C SER A 3 -11.75 19.58 7.59
N LEU A 4 -10.92 18.80 6.88
CA LEU A 4 -10.90 18.71 5.42
C LEU A 4 -11.32 17.29 5.07
N GLU A 5 -12.60 17.12 4.77
CA GLU A 5 -13.15 15.88 4.23
C GLU A 5 -12.87 15.83 2.72
N ILE A 6 -12.15 14.80 2.29
CA ILE A 6 -12.07 14.44 0.87
C ILE A 6 -12.95 13.21 0.70
N SER A 7 -14.19 13.44 0.26
CA SER A 7 -15.13 12.39 -0.14
C SER A 7 -14.70 11.82 -1.49
N SER A 8 -14.30 10.56 -1.53
CA SER A 8 -14.09 9.82 -2.77
C SER A 8 -15.38 9.06 -3.11
N SER A 9 -16.13 9.61 -4.04
CA SER A 9 -17.29 8.97 -4.65
C SER A 9 -16.82 7.80 -5.52
N CYS A 10 -17.20 6.57 -5.14
CA CYS A 10 -17.14 5.43 -6.06
C CYS A 10 -18.06 5.71 -7.25
N PHE A 11 -17.46 6.03 -8.39
CA PHE A 11 -18.14 6.25 -9.65
C PHE A 11 -18.61 4.91 -10.22
N ASN A 12 -19.91 4.64 -10.12
CA ASN A 12 -20.58 3.55 -10.82
C ASN A 12 -20.76 3.91 -12.29
N GLN A 13 -20.17 3.14 -13.20
CA GLN A 13 -20.74 2.94 -14.54
C GLN A 13 -20.63 1.46 -14.94
N GLU A 14 -21.79 0.82 -15.04
CA GLU A 14 -21.99 -0.47 -15.69
C GLU A 14 -21.70 -0.36 -17.19
N THR A 15 -20.81 -1.20 -17.71
CA THR A 15 -20.87 -1.61 -19.13
C THR A 15 -20.62 -3.10 -19.28
N LYS A 16 -21.75 -3.78 -19.48
CA LYS A 16 -22.00 -5.15 -19.94
C LYS A 16 -21.09 -5.59 -21.09
N LEU A 17 -20.46 -6.77 -20.99
CA LEU A 17 -20.14 -7.64 -22.13
C LEU A 17 -20.08 -9.11 -21.66
N PRO A 18 -20.76 -10.05 -22.34
CA PRO A 18 -21.00 -11.40 -21.83
C PRO A 18 -20.01 -12.40 -22.44
N LEU A 19 -19.47 -13.33 -21.64
CA LEU A 19 -19.00 -14.62 -22.14
C LEU A 19 -19.21 -15.66 -21.04
N SER A 20 -20.41 -16.24 -21.01
CA SER A 20 -20.70 -17.44 -20.24
C SER A 20 -19.88 -18.62 -20.79
N PRO A 21 -19.17 -19.39 -19.95
CA PRO A 21 -18.58 -20.66 -20.37
C PRO A 21 -19.68 -21.71 -20.71
N PRO A 22 -19.35 -22.77 -21.48
CA PRO A 22 -20.35 -23.66 -22.08
C PRO A 22 -21.09 -24.48 -21.03
N LEU A 23 -22.37 -24.74 -21.29
CA LEU A 23 -23.26 -25.55 -20.44
C LEU A 23 -22.76 -27.01 -20.37
N VAL A 24 -22.38 -27.45 -19.18
CA VAL A 24 -22.34 -28.88 -18.83
C VAL A 24 -23.69 -29.22 -18.22
N GLU A 25 -24.52 -29.94 -18.96
CA GLU A 25 -25.76 -30.52 -18.45
C GLU A 25 -25.43 -31.67 -17.47
N GLY A 26 -26.05 -31.64 -16.28
CA GLY A 26 -26.21 -32.82 -15.44
C GLY A 26 -25.71 -32.72 -14.00
N SER A 27 -26.42 -31.99 -13.15
CA SER A 27 -27.09 -32.58 -11.98
C SER A 27 -27.88 -31.47 -11.28
N ALA A 28 -29.12 -31.76 -10.92
CA ALA A 28 -29.98 -30.85 -10.17
C ALA A 28 -29.33 -30.57 -8.81
N PHE A 29 -28.68 -29.41 -8.68
CA PHE A 29 -28.36 -28.81 -7.40
C PHE A 29 -29.45 -27.76 -7.15
N GLU A 30 -30.38 -28.09 -6.26
CA GLU A 30 -31.29 -27.09 -5.71
C GLU A 30 -30.44 -25.97 -5.08
N PRO A 31 -30.69 -24.69 -5.41
CA PRO A 31 -30.00 -23.62 -4.72
C PRO A 31 -30.53 -23.59 -3.29
N LEU A 32 -29.74 -24.09 -2.35
CA LEU A 32 -29.89 -23.70 -0.95
C LEU A 32 -29.61 -22.20 -0.91
N GLU A 33 -30.69 -21.43 -0.82
CA GLU A 33 -30.70 -20.05 -0.32
C GLU A 33 -30.03 -20.07 1.06
N LYS A 34 -28.70 -19.95 1.09
CA LYS A 34 -27.99 -19.67 2.32
C LYS A 34 -27.95 -18.17 2.44
N ASP A 35 -28.65 -17.69 3.46
CA ASP A 35 -28.59 -16.34 4.01
C ASP A 35 -27.22 -15.72 3.75
N VAL A 36 -27.14 -14.91 2.68
CA VAL A 36 -26.03 -13.99 2.51
C VAL A 36 -26.31 -12.93 3.56
N ASN A 37 -25.87 -13.20 4.79
CA ASN A 37 -25.65 -12.15 5.76
C ASN A 37 -24.77 -11.13 5.04
N GLU A 38 -25.35 -9.99 4.67
CA GLU A 38 -24.62 -8.83 4.20
C GLU A 38 -23.64 -8.46 5.31
N VAL A 39 -22.43 -9.02 5.23
CA VAL A 39 -21.35 -8.61 6.10
C VAL A 39 -20.91 -7.26 5.58
N GLU A 40 -21.52 -6.21 6.13
CA GLU A 40 -21.16 -4.82 5.88
C GLU A 40 -19.74 -4.60 6.46
N GLU A 41 -18.72 -5.01 5.71
CA GLU A 41 -17.33 -4.78 6.09
C GLU A 41 -17.02 -3.29 5.93
N LYS A 42 -16.90 -2.60 7.07
CA LYS A 42 -16.47 -1.21 7.09
C LYS A 42 -15.05 -1.08 6.53
N PRO A 43 -14.76 -0.01 5.77
CA PRO A 43 -13.40 0.28 5.34
C PRO A 43 -12.50 0.42 6.56
N LYS A 44 -11.35 -0.26 6.54
CA LYS A 44 -10.34 -0.25 7.61
C LYS A 44 -9.08 0.42 7.10
N ASP A 45 -8.86 1.66 7.52
CA ASP A 45 -7.60 2.36 7.28
C ASP A 45 -6.65 2.12 8.47
N ILE A 46 -5.50 1.51 8.20
CA ILE A 46 -4.50 1.17 9.22
C ILE A 46 -3.20 1.90 8.89
N ILE A 47 -2.75 2.77 9.79
CA ILE A 47 -1.45 3.45 9.70
C ILE A 47 -0.69 3.13 10.99
N LYS A 48 0.46 2.46 10.86
CA LYS A 48 1.31 2.06 11.99
C LYS A 48 2.75 2.43 11.72
N PHE A 49 3.39 3.04 12.72
CA PHE A 49 4.84 3.21 12.78
C PHE A 49 5.39 2.18 13.77
N THR A 50 6.48 1.52 13.42
CA THR A 50 7.16 0.56 14.30
C THR A 50 8.66 0.61 14.04
N ALA A 51 9.45 0.40 15.09
CA ALA A 51 10.89 0.18 14.99
C ALA A 51 11.23 -1.29 14.72
N GLU A 52 10.25 -2.19 14.83
CA GLU A 52 10.39 -3.61 14.55
C GLU A 52 10.41 -3.88 13.05
N LYS A 53 10.97 -5.03 12.67
CA LYS A 53 11.04 -5.45 11.27
C LYS A 53 9.64 -5.60 10.67
N LEU A 54 9.43 -4.98 9.51
CA LEU A 54 8.16 -5.06 8.79
C LEU A 54 8.02 -6.43 8.10
N SER A 55 6.94 -7.15 8.40
CA SER A 55 6.57 -8.39 7.73
C SER A 55 5.56 -8.14 6.63
N VAL A 56 5.86 -8.60 5.42
CA VAL A 56 4.94 -8.55 4.28
C VAL A 56 3.69 -9.39 4.52
N ASP A 57 3.86 -10.56 5.16
CA ASP A 57 2.77 -11.51 5.40
C ASP A 57 1.76 -10.97 6.42
N GLU A 58 2.25 -10.33 7.50
CA GLU A 58 1.37 -9.70 8.48
C GLU A 58 0.53 -8.59 7.85
N VAL A 59 1.16 -7.75 7.02
CA VAL A 59 0.45 -6.63 6.37
C VAL A 59 -0.54 -7.13 5.31
N SER A 60 -0.21 -8.19 4.57
CA SER A 60 -1.13 -8.76 3.57
C SER A 60 -2.39 -9.36 4.23
N GLN A 61 -2.23 -10.02 5.38
CA GLN A 61 -3.33 -10.57 6.15
C GLN A 61 -4.27 -9.48 6.69
N LEU A 62 -3.73 -8.34 7.12
CA LEU A 62 -4.52 -7.21 7.63
C LEU A 62 -5.51 -6.64 6.61
N VAL A 63 -5.19 -6.72 5.32
CA VAL A 63 -6.03 -6.20 4.23
C VAL A 63 -6.82 -7.28 3.49
N THR A 64 -6.68 -8.55 3.90
CA THR A 64 -7.41 -9.66 3.29
C THR A 64 -8.89 -9.61 3.70
N SER A 65 -9.78 -9.72 2.72
CA SER A 65 -11.23 -9.68 2.92
C SER A 65 -11.92 -10.62 1.92
N PRO A 66 -12.99 -11.33 2.32
CA PRO A 66 -13.77 -12.19 1.42
C PRO A 66 -14.47 -11.42 0.28
N LEU A 67 -14.61 -10.09 0.40
CA LEU A 67 -15.20 -9.24 -0.64
C LEU A 67 -14.18 -8.74 -1.67
N CYS A 68 -12.89 -8.96 -1.43
CA CYS A 68 -11.81 -8.46 -2.27
C CYS A 68 -11.22 -9.57 -3.14
N GLY A 69 -11.20 -9.34 -4.47
CA GLY A 69 -10.58 -10.24 -5.44
C GLY A 69 -9.12 -9.91 -5.76
N ALA A 70 -8.60 -8.80 -5.24
CA ALA A 70 -7.23 -8.35 -5.48
C ALA A 70 -6.62 -7.67 -4.27
N ILE A 71 -5.34 -7.92 -4.06
CA ILE A 71 -4.47 -7.21 -3.11
C ILE A 71 -3.23 -6.75 -3.88
N SER A 72 -2.84 -5.49 -3.69
CA SER A 72 -1.60 -4.94 -4.22
C SER A 72 -0.73 -4.48 -3.06
N LEU A 73 0.57 -4.76 -3.16
CA LEU A 73 1.55 -4.45 -2.14
C LEU A 73 2.70 -3.66 -2.75
N PHE A 74 3.03 -2.54 -2.12
CA PHE A 74 4.29 -1.83 -2.35
C PHE A 74 5.22 -2.07 -1.16
N VAL A 75 6.45 -2.48 -1.45
CA VAL A 75 7.50 -2.70 -0.44
C VAL A 75 8.71 -1.84 -0.81
N GLY A 76 8.97 -0.80 -0.01
CA GLY A 76 10.12 0.07 -0.18
C GLY A 76 11.32 -0.45 0.60
N THR A 77 12.29 -1.06 -0.08
CA THR A 77 13.51 -1.60 0.54
C THR A 77 14.70 -0.66 0.44
N THR A 78 15.61 -0.77 1.41
CA THR A 78 16.88 -0.04 1.40
C THR A 78 17.82 -0.63 0.35
N ARG A 79 18.29 0.21 -0.58
CA ARG A 79 19.28 -0.19 -1.60
C ARG A 79 20.70 -0.04 -1.06
N ASN A 80 21.61 -0.85 -1.57
CA ASN A 80 23.03 -0.85 -1.18
C ASN A 80 23.88 0.27 -1.82
N ASN A 81 23.31 1.02 -2.77
CA ASN A 81 24.02 2.09 -3.48
C ASN A 81 23.12 3.31 -3.69
N PHE A 82 23.73 4.49 -3.60
CA PHE A 82 23.10 5.76 -3.97
C PHE A 82 24.16 6.76 -4.45
N GLU A 83 23.97 7.35 -5.64
CA GLU A 83 24.91 8.34 -6.22
C GLU A 83 26.39 7.85 -6.26
N GLY A 84 26.60 6.56 -6.52
CA GLY A 84 27.93 5.95 -6.56
C GLY A 84 28.56 5.65 -5.21
N LYS A 85 27.87 5.95 -4.09
CA LYS A 85 28.31 5.63 -2.73
C LYS A 85 27.66 4.35 -2.22
N LYS A 86 28.42 3.55 -1.48
CA LYS A 86 27.92 2.35 -0.80
C LYS A 86 27.17 2.75 0.47
N VAL A 87 25.88 2.44 0.50
CA VAL A 87 25.00 2.67 1.67
C VAL A 87 25.03 1.41 2.52
N ILE A 88 25.22 1.57 3.83
CA ILE A 88 25.22 0.44 4.79
C ILE A 88 23.87 0.31 5.50
N SER A 89 23.25 1.45 5.82
CA SER A 89 21.94 1.51 6.44
C SER A 89 21.29 2.87 6.22
N LEU A 90 19.98 2.90 6.43
CA LEU A 90 19.22 4.13 6.59
C LEU A 90 18.85 4.28 8.06
N GLU A 91 18.99 5.48 8.60
CA GLU A 91 18.50 5.85 9.92
C GLU A 91 17.26 6.72 9.74
N TYR A 92 16.12 6.21 10.20
CA TYR A 92 14.89 6.97 10.45
C TYR A 92 14.84 7.29 11.95
N GLU A 93 13.67 7.26 12.59
CA GLU A 93 13.60 7.12 14.07
C GLU A 93 14.21 5.78 14.56
N ALA A 94 14.38 4.82 13.65
CA ALA A 94 15.05 3.54 13.87
C ALA A 94 16.00 3.20 12.70
N LEU A 95 17.01 2.36 12.98
CA LEU A 95 17.98 1.90 11.98
C LEU A 95 17.37 0.80 11.10
N VAL A 96 17.39 1.00 9.79
CA VAL A 96 16.94 0.03 8.79
C VAL A 96 18.15 -0.44 7.97
N PRO A 97 18.54 -1.72 8.07
CA PRO A 97 19.61 -2.30 7.26
C PRO A 97 19.31 -2.28 5.76
N VAL A 98 20.36 -2.40 4.96
CA VAL A 98 20.24 -2.64 3.51
C VAL A 98 19.48 -3.94 3.24
N SER A 99 18.69 -3.94 2.16
CA SER A 99 17.80 -5.04 1.75
C SER A 99 16.61 -5.30 2.66
N GLU A 100 16.39 -4.49 3.70
CA GLU A 100 15.20 -4.57 4.54
C GLU A 100 14.13 -3.55 4.13
N ALA A 101 12.87 -3.88 4.42
CA ALA A 101 11.72 -3.04 4.13
C ALA A 101 11.65 -1.88 5.13
N SER A 102 11.60 -0.67 4.60
CA SER A 102 11.41 0.59 5.36
C SER A 102 9.96 1.06 5.36
N ILE A 103 9.19 0.65 4.35
CA ILE A 103 7.78 1.00 4.20
C ILE A 103 7.06 -0.14 3.48
N ILE A 104 5.85 -0.44 3.93
CA ILE A 104 4.93 -1.35 3.27
C ILE A 104 3.59 -0.64 3.13
N ILE A 105 3.01 -0.67 1.93
CA ILE A 105 1.65 -0.19 1.66
C ILE A 105 0.88 -1.34 1.02
N ALA A 106 -0.24 -1.72 1.61
CA ALA A 106 -1.13 -2.74 1.08
C ALA A 106 -2.52 -2.15 0.87
N VAL A 107 -3.13 -2.46 -0.28
CA VAL A 107 -4.51 -2.10 -0.57
C VAL A 107 -5.21 -3.34 -1.12
N SER A 108 -6.44 -3.57 -0.69
CA SER A 108 -7.33 -4.58 -1.23
C SER A 108 -8.53 -3.94 -1.91
N SER A 109 -9.05 -4.62 -2.93
CA SER A 109 -10.27 -4.19 -3.62
C SER A 109 -10.94 -5.37 -4.33
N ALA A 110 -12.18 -5.18 -4.77
CA ALA A 110 -12.90 -6.18 -5.56
C ALA A 110 -12.16 -6.55 -6.86
N HIS A 111 -11.48 -5.58 -7.50
CA HIS A 111 -10.83 -5.76 -8.80
C HIS A 111 -9.46 -5.12 -8.87
N ARG A 112 -8.51 -5.80 -9.53
CA ARG A 112 -7.09 -5.42 -9.61
C ARG A 112 -6.79 -3.97 -9.99
N ALA A 113 -7.60 -3.35 -10.86
CA ALA A 113 -7.32 -2.00 -11.36
C ALA A 113 -7.33 -0.97 -10.23
N ALA A 114 -8.38 -0.99 -9.40
CA ALA A 114 -8.51 -0.10 -8.25
C ALA A 114 -7.38 -0.31 -7.24
N SER A 115 -7.04 -1.57 -6.96
CA SER A 115 -5.93 -1.94 -6.06
C SER A 115 -4.59 -1.33 -6.50
N LEU A 116 -4.26 -1.43 -7.79
CA LEU A 116 -2.99 -0.95 -8.34
C LEU A 116 -2.91 0.58 -8.33
N GLU A 117 -3.98 1.24 -8.74
CA GLU A 117 -4.06 2.71 -8.76
C GLU A 117 -3.96 3.27 -7.34
N ALA A 118 -4.69 2.70 -6.39
CA ALA A 118 -4.70 3.13 -5.00
C ALA A 118 -3.33 2.97 -4.33
N VAL A 119 -2.61 1.87 -4.57
CA VAL A 119 -1.24 1.70 -4.04
C VAL A 119 -0.30 2.77 -4.59
N SER A 120 -0.36 3.06 -5.90
CA SER A 120 0.48 4.10 -6.51
C SER A 120 0.16 5.47 -5.91
N TYR A 121 -1.12 5.82 -5.83
CA TYR A 121 -1.57 7.07 -5.23
C TYR A 121 -1.11 7.20 -3.77
N ALA A 122 -1.21 6.13 -2.99
CA ALA A 122 -0.83 6.12 -1.58
C ALA A 122 0.67 6.38 -1.38
N ILE A 123 1.54 5.72 -2.14
CA ILE A 123 2.99 5.94 -2.00
C ILE A 123 3.39 7.36 -2.41
N ASP A 124 2.83 7.88 -3.49
CA ASP A 124 3.14 9.22 -3.99
C ASP A 124 2.65 10.29 -3.01
N THR A 125 1.43 10.12 -2.49
CA THR A 125 0.85 11.02 -1.49
C THR A 125 1.64 11.00 -0.19
N LEU A 126 2.05 9.82 0.28
CA LEU A 126 2.83 9.67 1.50
C LEU A 126 4.18 10.37 1.36
N LYS A 127 4.87 10.15 0.25
CA LYS A 127 6.17 10.78 -0.05
C LYS A 127 6.10 12.29 -0.17
N ALA A 128 4.96 12.82 -0.61
CA ALA A 128 4.76 14.26 -0.76
C ALA A 128 4.36 14.96 0.55
N LYS A 129 3.50 14.33 1.37
CA LYS A 129 2.87 14.94 2.54
C LYS A 129 3.55 14.63 3.86
N VAL A 130 4.07 13.42 4.05
CA VAL A 130 4.58 12.99 5.36
C VAL A 130 6.05 13.41 5.49
N PRO A 131 6.42 14.17 6.53
CA PRO A 131 7.80 14.60 6.75
C PRO A 131 8.63 13.44 7.34
N ILE A 132 8.85 12.39 6.55
CA ILE A 132 9.74 11.28 6.92
C ILE A 132 11.16 11.67 6.53
N TRP A 133 12.02 11.80 7.52
CA TRP A 133 13.44 12.08 7.31
C TRP A 133 14.22 10.77 7.30
N LYS A 134 15.11 10.61 6.32
CA LYS A 134 16.06 9.50 6.26
C LYS A 134 17.48 10.05 6.26
N LYS A 135 18.32 9.46 7.10
CA LYS A 135 19.74 9.75 7.16
C LYS A 135 20.49 8.55 6.60
N GLU A 136 21.27 8.79 5.55
CA GLU A 136 22.05 7.74 4.90
C GLU A 136 23.39 7.60 5.65
N MET A 137 23.71 6.36 6.04
CA MET A 137 25.00 6.01 6.64
C MET A 137 25.89 5.33 5.60
N TYR A 138 27.03 5.95 5.30
CA TYR A 138 28.01 5.45 4.32
C TYR A 138 29.18 4.74 5.01
N GLU A 139 29.90 3.90 4.26
CA GLU A 139 31.07 3.14 4.73
C GLU A 139 32.23 4.03 5.20
N GLU A 140 32.39 5.23 4.62
CA GLU A 140 33.48 6.16 4.94
C GLU A 140 33.15 7.14 6.08
N SER A 141 32.28 6.75 7.02
CA SER A 141 31.89 7.56 8.21
C SER A 141 31.16 8.88 7.93
N SER A 142 30.94 9.26 6.67
CA SER A 142 30.09 10.41 6.34
C SER A 142 28.62 10.02 6.48
N SER A 143 27.82 10.86 7.13
CA SER A 143 26.36 10.71 7.18
C SER A 143 25.70 11.94 6.59
N SER A 144 24.61 11.74 5.85
CA SER A 144 23.91 12.84 5.20
C SER A 144 22.41 12.66 5.35
N TRP A 145 21.75 13.71 5.85
CA TRP A 145 20.30 13.78 5.86
C TRP A 145 19.80 14.05 4.44
N LYS A 146 18.99 13.14 3.90
CA LYS A 146 18.38 13.33 2.59
C LYS A 146 16.90 13.58 2.71
N ARG A 147 16.49 14.67 2.07
CA ARG A 147 15.09 15.03 1.85
C ARG A 147 14.54 14.28 0.65
N ASN A 148 13.23 14.05 0.67
CA ASN A 148 12.54 13.53 -0.50
C ASN A 148 12.32 14.67 -1.50
N LYS A 149 12.47 14.38 -2.80
CA LYS A 149 12.33 15.40 -3.86
C LYS A 149 10.87 15.80 -4.05
N GLU A 150 9.95 14.96 -3.60
CA GLU A 150 8.51 15.06 -3.79
C GLU A 150 7.82 15.93 -2.71
N CYS A 151 8.54 16.43 -1.70
CA CYS A 151 7.97 17.25 -0.62
C CYS A 151 7.61 18.67 -1.08
N PHE A 152 6.32 18.99 -1.19
CA PHE A 152 5.84 20.32 -1.63
C PHE A 152 6.08 21.44 -0.60
N TRP A 153 6.25 21.11 0.69
CA TRP A 153 6.53 22.10 1.74
C TRP A 153 7.99 22.57 1.75
N ALA A 154 8.85 22.01 0.89
CA ALA A 154 10.28 22.31 0.87
C ALA A 154 10.66 23.49 -0.04
N THR A 155 9.72 24.13 -0.74
CA THR A 155 9.99 25.19 -1.73
C THR A 155 9.75 26.62 -1.21
N SER A 156 9.65 26.80 0.10
CA SER A 156 9.61 28.13 0.70
C SER A 156 10.99 28.51 1.23
N ASP A 157 11.86 28.97 0.34
CA ASP A 157 13.01 29.86 0.63
C ASP A 157 13.33 30.69 -0.63
#